data_AF-A0A5E7VWS3-F1
#
_entry.id   AF-A0A5E7VWS3-F1
#
_cell.length_a   1.000
_cell.length_b   1.000
_cell.length_c   1.000
_cell.angle_alpha   90.00
_cell.angle_beta   90.00
_cell.angle_gamma   90.00
#
_symmetry.space_group_name_H-M   'P 1'
#
loop_
_entity.id
_entity.type
_entity.pdbx_description
1 polymer ?
#
loop_
_entity_poly.entity_id
_entity_poly.type
_entity_poly.pdbx_seq_one_letter_code
_entity_poly.pdbx_strand_id
1 'polypeptide(L)'
;MRKLCLLAAFISPLACAQVVSVETNSLMRLPNTASTLQLEKLEVADYGTLLIPANVTELTVGELRLGHEARIAIVPSENALEMKVVRAELSDGSRITARGAPGTYEKAARAGRNLNLQFKALNAPQLLVDARGGTGAPGFVGLDGGNGEDPGCTYGSAGHGFDGSNGSDGQPGAPGALVRLEVPREFPAELIKVNVAGGAGGPAGVGGKAGKGGKSKGCLVYRADGGKNGKAGADGQPGPVGAAGAVTVQRL
;
A
#
# COMPACT_ATOMS: atom_id res chain seq x y z
N MET A 1 -10.99 -6.13 73.70
CA MET A 1 -10.10 -7.02 72.91
C MET A 1 -10.94 -7.76 71.89
N ARG A 2 -10.58 -7.97 70.63
CA ARG A 2 -9.62 -7.35 69.71
C ARG A 2 -9.91 -8.09 68.39
N LYS A 3 -10.14 -7.34 67.30
CA LYS A 3 -9.84 -7.70 65.90
C LYS A 3 -10.52 -8.95 65.32
N LEU A 4 -11.49 -8.72 64.43
CA LEU A 4 -11.53 -9.35 63.10
C LEU A 4 -12.42 -8.48 62.20
N CYS A 5 -11.94 -7.25 61.97
CA CYS A 5 -12.41 -6.38 60.92
C CYS A 5 -11.41 -6.47 59.75
N LEU A 6 -11.97 -6.59 58.55
CA LEU A 6 -11.47 -6.02 57.30
C LEU A 6 -10.13 -6.58 56.78
N LEU A 7 -10.23 -7.56 55.87
CA LEU A 7 -9.22 -7.79 54.82
C LEU A 7 -9.87 -8.47 53.61
N ALA A 8 -10.92 -7.84 53.07
CA ALA A 8 -11.29 -7.99 51.67
C ALA A 8 -10.54 -6.88 50.91
N ALA A 9 -9.25 -7.10 50.68
CA ALA A 9 -8.46 -6.24 49.80
C ALA A 9 -9.01 -6.40 48.38
N PHE A 10 -9.59 -5.32 47.87
CA PHE A 10 -9.92 -5.13 46.47
C PHE A 10 -8.69 -5.46 45.61
N ILE A 11 -8.70 -6.63 44.96
CA ILE A 11 -7.87 -6.89 43.78
C ILE A 11 -8.57 -6.18 42.63
N SER A 12 -8.42 -4.86 42.57
CA SER A 12 -8.69 -4.12 41.35
C SER A 12 -7.62 -4.54 40.34
N PRO A 13 -7.97 -5.14 39.19
CA PRO A 13 -7.03 -5.17 38.08
C PRO A 13 -6.75 -3.70 37.76
N LEU A 14 -5.52 -3.27 38.04
CA LEU A 14 -5.00 -1.98 37.64
C LEU A 14 -5.29 -1.86 36.14
N ALA A 15 -6.25 -0.99 35.80
CA ALA A 15 -6.39 -0.50 34.45
C ALA A 15 -5.05 0.16 34.12
N CYS A 16 -4.21 -0.55 33.37
CA CYS A 16 -2.99 0.03 32.84
C CYS A 16 -3.43 1.16 31.90
N ALA A 17 -3.41 2.38 32.42
CA ALA A 17 -3.42 3.61 31.65
C ALA A 17 -2.23 3.55 30.68
N GLN A 18 -2.46 3.02 29.48
CA GLN A 18 -1.42 2.92 28.47
C GLN A 18 -1.29 4.30 27.81
N VAL A 19 -0.28 5.04 28.27
CA VAL A 19 0.21 6.24 27.60
C VAL A 19 1.21 5.80 26.55
N VAL A 20 0.96 6.16 25.30
CA VAL A 20 1.86 5.87 24.17
C VAL A 20 2.39 7.20 23.66
N SER A 21 3.70 7.35 23.64
CA SER A 21 4.39 8.52 23.10
C SER A 21 5.36 8.09 22.02
N VAL A 22 5.29 8.75 20.85
CA VAL A 22 6.22 8.57 19.74
C VAL A 22 7.09 9.80 19.64
N GLU A 23 8.40 9.61 19.73
CA GLU A 23 9.39 10.69 19.68
C GLU A 23 9.49 11.34 18.30
N THR A 24 10.06 12.54 18.27
CA THR A 24 10.24 13.34 17.04
C THR A 24 11.10 12.56 16.03
N ASN A 25 10.71 12.57 14.75
CA ASN A 25 11.40 11.83 13.69
C ASN A 25 11.56 10.32 13.95
N SER A 26 10.76 9.75 14.84
CA SER A 26 10.83 8.32 15.20
C SER A 26 9.64 7.54 14.66
N LEU A 27 9.80 6.21 14.63
CA LEU A 27 8.72 5.28 14.32
C LEU A 27 8.45 4.38 15.52
N MET A 28 7.20 4.30 15.94
CA MET A 28 6.74 3.34 16.94
C MET A 28 5.63 2.49 16.38
N ARG A 29 5.67 1.19 16.67
CA ARG A 29 4.61 0.24 16.29
C ARG A 29 3.81 -0.14 17.52
N LEU A 30 2.47 -0.08 17.43
CA LEU A 30 1.61 -0.59 18.49
C LEU A 30 1.76 -2.11 18.65
N PRO A 31 1.53 -2.66 19.85
CA PRO A 31 1.54 -4.09 20.08
C PRO A 31 0.63 -4.84 19.09
N ASN A 32 1.10 -5.98 18.60
CA ASN A 32 0.36 -6.86 17.68
C ASN A 32 -0.25 -8.09 18.39
N THR A 33 -0.35 -8.05 19.72
CA THR A 33 -0.82 -9.16 20.56
C THR A 33 -2.33 -9.13 20.81
N ALA A 34 -2.96 -7.96 20.72
CA ALA A 34 -4.39 -7.76 20.93
C ALA A 34 -5.05 -7.15 19.70
N SER A 35 -6.31 -7.50 19.45
CA SER A 35 -7.14 -6.90 18.39
C SER A 35 -7.83 -5.62 18.85
N THR A 36 -8.01 -5.45 20.15
CA THR A 36 -8.59 -4.27 20.78
C THR A 36 -7.55 -3.58 21.66
N LEU A 37 -7.41 -2.26 21.52
CA LEU A 37 -6.50 -1.45 22.33
C LEU A 37 -7.25 -0.26 22.91
N GLN A 38 -7.01 -0.01 24.20
CA GLN A 38 -7.52 1.17 24.91
C GLN A 38 -6.34 1.96 25.45
N LEU A 39 -6.19 3.19 24.97
CA LEU A 39 -5.13 4.11 25.35
C LEU A 39 -5.76 5.31 26.04
N GLU A 40 -5.21 5.72 27.18
CA GLU A 40 -5.65 6.96 27.82
C GLU A 40 -5.14 8.16 27.02
N LYS A 41 -3.87 8.11 26.62
CA LYS A 41 -3.20 9.16 25.87
C LYS A 41 -2.30 8.58 24.78
N LEU A 42 -2.43 9.09 23.58
CA LEU A 42 -1.59 8.79 22.42
C LEU A 42 -1.01 10.09 21.88
N GLU A 43 0.30 10.26 22.00
CA GLU A 43 1.04 11.42 21.53
C GLU A 43 2.03 11.00 20.45
N VAL A 44 1.94 11.62 19.29
CA VAL A 44 2.92 11.45 18.21
C VAL A 44 3.56 12.81 18.00
N ALA A 45 4.82 12.96 18.39
CA ALA A 45 5.57 14.20 18.25
C ALA A 45 5.80 14.57 16.77
N ASP A 46 6.35 15.76 16.54
CA ASP A 46 6.57 16.30 15.20
C ASP A 46 7.37 15.33 14.32
N TYR A 47 6.91 15.15 13.08
CA TYR A 47 7.47 14.20 12.11
C TYR A 47 7.52 12.73 12.58
N GLY A 48 6.92 12.40 13.72
CA GLY A 48 6.83 11.05 14.25
C GLY A 48 5.83 10.20 13.45
N THR A 49 6.02 8.89 13.48
CA THR A 49 5.11 7.92 12.84
C THR A 49 4.69 6.82 13.81
N LEU A 50 3.39 6.73 14.09
CA LEU A 50 2.79 5.59 14.78
C LEU A 50 2.29 4.57 13.76
N LEU A 51 2.69 3.31 13.90
CA LEU A 51 2.21 2.20 13.07
C LEU A 51 1.17 1.36 13.80
N ILE A 52 -0.04 1.27 13.24
CA ILE A 52 -1.14 0.41 13.70
C ILE A 52 -1.12 -0.91 12.92
N PRO A 53 -0.83 -2.05 13.56
CA PRO A 53 -0.79 -3.35 12.91
C PRO A 53 -2.14 -3.82 12.34
N ALA A 54 -2.09 -4.74 11.38
CA ALA A 54 -3.27 -5.30 10.72
C ALA A 54 -4.22 -6.09 11.64
N ASN A 55 -3.70 -6.63 12.75
CA ASN A 55 -4.47 -7.39 13.73
C ASN A 55 -5.30 -6.50 14.67
N VAL A 56 -4.94 -5.22 14.81
CA VAL A 56 -5.71 -4.26 15.62
C VAL A 56 -6.92 -3.83 14.81
N THR A 57 -8.12 -4.19 15.27
CA THR A 57 -9.41 -3.86 14.65
C THR A 57 -10.18 -2.80 15.42
N GLU A 58 -9.89 -2.60 16.70
CA GLU A 58 -10.47 -1.53 17.51
C GLU A 58 -9.38 -0.79 18.30
N LEU A 59 -9.39 0.54 18.22
CA LEU A 59 -8.51 1.43 18.97
C LEU A 59 -9.34 2.54 19.61
N THR A 60 -9.42 2.53 20.93
CA THR A 60 -10.04 3.63 21.69
C THR A 60 -8.94 4.47 22.33
N VAL A 61 -9.02 5.80 22.15
CA VAL A 61 -8.05 6.76 22.67
C VAL A 61 -8.79 7.85 23.45
N GLY A 62 -8.38 8.12 24.68
CA GLY A 62 -8.84 9.29 25.43
C GLY A 62 -8.37 10.58 24.77
N GLU A 63 -7.07 10.82 24.80
CA GLU A 63 -6.43 12.01 24.23
C GLU A 63 -5.49 11.62 23.09
N LEU A 64 -5.77 12.10 21.87
CA LEU A 64 -4.91 11.97 20.71
C LEU A 64 -4.23 13.31 20.41
N ARG A 65 -2.91 13.35 20.37
CA ARG A 65 -2.13 14.50 19.93
C ARG A 65 -1.24 14.12 18.77
N LEU A 66 -1.42 14.76 17.62
CA LEU A 66 -0.51 14.66 16.47
C LEU A 66 0.24 15.97 16.31
N GLY A 67 1.56 15.91 16.40
CA GLY A 67 2.47 17.01 16.12
C GLY A 67 2.49 17.41 14.64
N HIS A 68 3.30 18.40 14.31
CA HIS A 68 3.47 18.89 12.95
C HIS A 68 3.97 17.77 12.04
N GLU A 69 3.33 17.54 10.89
CA GLU A 69 3.67 16.47 9.94
C GLU A 69 3.70 15.04 10.55
N ALA A 70 3.11 14.85 11.73
CA ALA A 70 3.04 13.56 12.40
C ALA A 70 2.06 12.60 11.70
N ARG A 71 2.34 11.30 11.77
CA ARG A 71 1.64 10.30 10.96
C ARG A 71 1.13 9.14 11.79
N ILE A 72 -0.11 8.73 11.54
CA ILE A 72 -0.62 7.41 11.93
C ILE A 72 -0.68 6.55 10.68
N ALA A 73 0.19 5.54 10.59
CA ALA A 73 0.25 4.58 9.50
C ALA A 73 -0.45 3.27 9.87
N ILE A 74 -1.56 2.98 9.21
CA ILE A 74 -2.38 1.78 9.42
C ILE A 74 -2.02 0.75 8.36
N VAL A 75 -1.63 -0.44 8.81
CA VAL A 75 -1.27 -1.54 7.91
C VAL A 75 -2.52 -2.07 7.18
N PRO A 76 -2.44 -2.36 5.87
CA PRO A 76 -3.52 -2.99 5.11
C PRO A 76 -4.06 -4.27 5.75
N SER A 77 -5.37 -4.41 5.78
CA SER A 77 -6.08 -5.57 6.32
C SER A 77 -7.47 -5.67 5.69
N GLU A 78 -8.03 -6.87 5.62
CA GLU A 78 -9.42 -7.11 5.19
C GLU A 78 -10.43 -6.59 6.23
N ASN A 79 -10.05 -6.64 7.51
CA ASN A 79 -10.89 -6.15 8.60
C ASN A 79 -10.80 -4.63 8.67
N ALA A 80 -11.95 -3.97 8.81
CA ALA A 80 -11.99 -2.54 9.07
C ALA A 80 -11.27 -2.18 10.38
N LEU A 81 -10.81 -0.93 10.51
CA LEU A 81 -10.35 -0.37 11.77
C LEU A 81 -11.43 0.54 12.35
N GLU A 82 -11.88 0.25 13.55
CA GLU A 82 -12.64 1.19 14.37
C GLU A 82 -11.69 1.99 15.26
N MET A 83 -11.68 3.30 15.10
CA MET A 83 -10.90 4.21 15.94
C MET A 83 -11.82 5.22 16.59
N LYS A 84 -11.90 5.19 17.92
CA LYS A 84 -12.75 6.07 18.74
C LYS A 84 -11.85 6.98 19.56
N VAL A 85 -11.97 8.29 19.37
CA VAL A 85 -11.13 9.29 20.03
C VAL A 85 -12.02 10.26 20.80
N VAL A 86 -11.75 10.42 22.10
CA VAL A 86 -12.54 11.34 22.93
C VAL A 86 -12.12 12.79 22.64
N ARG A 87 -10.83 13.09 22.65
CA ARG A 87 -10.28 14.41 22.31
C ARG A 87 -9.10 14.27 21.36
N ALA A 88 -9.15 14.98 20.24
CA ALA A 88 -8.07 15.02 19.26
C ALA A 88 -7.55 16.46 19.07
N GLU A 89 -6.23 16.60 19.14
CA GLU A 89 -5.49 17.80 18.75
C GLU A 89 -4.52 17.43 17.63
N LEU A 90 -4.81 17.87 16.42
CA LEU A 90 -4.01 17.55 15.24
C LEU A 90 -3.32 18.83 14.77
N SER A 91 -2.01 18.80 14.64
CA SER A 91 -1.23 19.94 14.14
C SER A 91 -1.20 19.94 12.60
N ASP A 92 -0.70 21.04 12.04
CA ASP A 92 -0.57 21.20 10.59
C ASP A 92 0.24 20.07 9.93
N GLY A 93 -0.18 19.63 8.75
CA GLY A 93 0.46 18.54 8.00
C GLY A 93 0.21 17.12 8.54
N SER A 94 -0.32 16.97 9.75
CA SER A 94 -0.56 15.66 10.35
C SER A 94 -1.55 14.81 9.55
N ARG A 95 -1.34 13.48 9.52
CA ARG A 95 -2.09 12.58 8.63
C ARG A 95 -2.34 11.20 9.21
N ILE A 96 -3.54 10.68 8.92
CA ILE A 96 -3.87 9.26 9.10
C ILE A 96 -3.83 8.58 7.73
N THR A 97 -3.01 7.54 7.58
CA THR A 97 -2.85 6.81 6.31
C THR A 97 -3.22 5.34 6.49
N ALA A 98 -4.15 4.85 5.69
CA ALA A 98 -4.58 3.46 5.59
C ALA A 98 -4.45 2.92 4.15
N ARG A 99 -3.46 3.45 3.40
CA ARG A 99 -3.19 3.08 2.02
C ARG A 99 -2.96 1.58 1.86
N GLY A 100 -3.47 1.04 0.75
CA GLY A 100 -3.24 -0.33 0.32
C GLY A 100 -1.78 -0.60 -0.04
N ALA A 101 -1.41 -1.88 -0.06
CA ALA A 101 -0.07 -2.32 -0.45
C ALA A 101 0.02 -2.46 -1.98
N PRO A 102 1.11 -1.98 -2.61
CA PRO A 102 1.32 -2.20 -4.04
C PRO A 102 1.50 -3.70 -4.35
N GLY A 103 1.09 -4.09 -5.55
CA GLY A 103 1.30 -5.44 -6.07
C GLY A 103 2.76 -5.70 -6.42
N THR A 104 3.13 -6.97 -6.38
CA THR A 104 4.39 -7.50 -6.90
C THR A 104 4.09 -8.59 -7.91
N TYR A 105 5.11 -9.13 -8.59
CA TYR A 105 4.94 -10.27 -9.49
C TYR A 105 4.33 -11.51 -8.82
N GLU A 106 4.45 -11.62 -7.50
CA GLU A 106 3.94 -12.75 -6.71
C GLU A 106 2.61 -12.46 -6.01
N LYS A 107 2.28 -11.19 -5.77
CA LYS A 107 1.14 -10.78 -4.93
C LYS A 107 0.38 -9.66 -5.59
N ALA A 108 -0.93 -9.83 -5.71
CA ALA A 108 -1.83 -8.76 -6.15
C ALA A 108 -1.75 -7.55 -5.21
N ALA A 109 -2.06 -6.37 -5.76
CA ALA A 109 -2.20 -5.16 -4.97
C ALA A 109 -3.31 -5.32 -3.93
N ARG A 110 -3.14 -4.72 -2.76
CA ARG A 110 -4.13 -4.74 -1.69
C ARG A 110 -4.91 -3.44 -1.64
N ALA A 111 -6.18 -3.55 -1.26
CA ALA A 111 -7.06 -2.41 -1.08
C ALA A 111 -6.58 -1.50 0.07
N GLY A 112 -7.02 -0.24 0.04
CA GLY A 112 -6.97 0.60 1.23
C GLY A 112 -7.81 -0.02 2.34
N ARG A 113 -7.36 0.07 3.60
CA ARG A 113 -8.10 -0.52 4.72
C ARG A 113 -9.30 0.36 5.06
N ASN A 114 -10.48 -0.25 5.18
CA ASN A 114 -11.70 0.46 5.59
C ASN A 114 -11.56 1.04 7.00
N LEU A 115 -12.07 2.26 7.20
CA LEU A 115 -11.93 3.01 8.44
C LEU A 115 -13.28 3.48 8.96
N ASN A 116 -13.52 3.26 10.25
CA ASN A 116 -14.57 3.89 11.03
C ASN A 116 -13.89 4.79 12.07
N LEU A 117 -13.82 6.10 11.79
CA LEU A 117 -13.15 7.06 12.66
C LEU A 117 -14.19 7.91 13.37
N GLN A 118 -14.15 7.95 14.71
CA GLN A 118 -15.02 8.77 15.54
C GLN A 118 -14.19 9.72 16.39
N PHE A 119 -14.48 11.02 16.31
CA PHE A 119 -13.87 12.07 17.11
C PHE A 119 -14.96 12.80 17.88
N LYS A 120 -14.98 12.71 19.22
CA LYS A 120 -15.97 13.43 20.04
C LYS A 120 -15.64 14.91 20.21
N ALA A 121 -14.36 15.25 20.31
CA ALA A 121 -13.83 16.61 20.25
C ALA A 121 -12.63 16.64 19.31
N LEU A 122 -12.60 17.59 18.37
CA LEU A 122 -11.57 17.70 17.35
C LEU A 122 -11.13 19.15 17.18
N ASN A 123 -9.86 19.42 17.47
CA ASN A 123 -9.20 20.67 17.16
C ASN A 123 -8.06 20.37 16.16
N ALA A 124 -8.18 20.90 14.96
CA ALA A 124 -7.20 20.70 13.90
C ALA A 124 -7.30 21.83 12.86
N PRO A 125 -6.18 22.28 12.27
CA PRO A 125 -6.23 23.13 11.09
C PRO A 125 -6.81 22.36 9.90
N GLN A 126 -6.52 21.06 9.78
CA GLN A 126 -7.07 20.15 8.79
C GLN A 126 -7.12 18.72 9.30
N LEU A 127 -8.10 17.94 8.86
CA LEU A 127 -8.15 16.49 9.05
C LEU A 127 -7.79 15.79 7.74
N LEU A 128 -6.59 15.21 7.67
CA LEU A 128 -6.09 14.52 6.49
C LEU A 128 -6.15 13.00 6.66
N VAL A 129 -6.90 12.32 5.79
CA VAL A 129 -6.99 10.86 5.73
C VAL A 129 -6.64 10.37 4.32
N ASP A 130 -5.63 9.50 4.18
CA ASP A 130 -5.25 8.87 2.91
C ASP A 130 -5.48 7.36 2.99
N ALA A 131 -6.53 6.87 2.33
CA ALA A 131 -6.94 5.46 2.31
C ALA A 131 -7.08 4.94 0.87
N ARG A 132 -6.15 5.35 0.00
CA ARG A 132 -6.08 4.90 -1.40
C ARG A 132 -5.77 3.42 -1.55
N GLY A 133 -6.18 2.85 -2.67
CA GLY A 133 -5.79 1.49 -3.08
C GLY A 133 -4.31 1.39 -3.46
N GLY A 134 -3.76 0.17 -3.36
CA GLY A 134 -2.40 -0.13 -3.80
C GLY A 134 -2.29 -0.18 -5.33
N THR A 135 -1.15 0.25 -5.87
CA THR A 135 -0.84 0.20 -7.30
C THR A 135 -0.69 -1.25 -7.78
N GLY A 136 -1.23 -1.57 -8.96
CA GLY A 136 -1.10 -2.88 -9.60
C GLY A 136 0.36 -3.26 -9.90
N ALA A 137 0.64 -4.55 -9.93
CA ALA A 137 1.96 -5.06 -10.27
C ALA A 137 2.29 -4.86 -11.76
N PRO A 138 3.56 -4.61 -12.12
CA PRO A 138 3.98 -4.55 -13.52
C PRO A 138 3.74 -5.86 -14.27
N GLY A 139 3.55 -5.76 -15.59
CA GLY A 139 3.58 -6.91 -16.48
C GLY A 139 4.98 -7.51 -16.60
N PHE A 140 5.06 -8.77 -17.01
CA PHE A 140 6.31 -9.48 -17.28
C PHE A 140 6.88 -9.04 -18.62
N VAL A 141 8.21 -8.89 -18.65
CA VAL A 141 8.93 -8.65 -19.90
C VAL A 141 8.90 -9.90 -20.77
N GLY A 142 8.75 -9.71 -22.07
CA GLY A 142 8.89 -10.77 -23.05
C GLY A 142 10.34 -11.24 -23.14
N LEU A 143 10.51 -12.53 -23.44
CA LEU A 143 11.82 -13.14 -23.66
C LEU A 143 12.32 -12.75 -25.05
N ASP A 144 13.59 -12.37 -25.13
CA ASP A 144 14.26 -12.11 -26.40
C ASP A 144 14.35 -13.39 -27.25
N GLY A 145 14.14 -13.24 -28.55
CA GLY A 145 14.27 -14.32 -29.51
C GLY A 145 15.71 -14.80 -29.63
N GLY A 146 15.90 -16.12 -29.67
CA GLY A 146 17.21 -16.73 -29.92
C GLY A 146 17.76 -16.36 -31.31
N ASN A 147 19.08 -16.20 -31.40
CA ASN A 147 19.72 -15.96 -32.69
C ASN A 147 19.78 -17.24 -33.51
N GLY A 148 19.66 -17.10 -34.83
CA GLY A 148 19.88 -18.16 -35.79
C GLY A 148 21.37 -18.49 -35.94
N GLU A 149 21.67 -19.73 -36.32
CA GLU A 149 23.04 -20.20 -36.52
C GLU A 149 23.64 -19.65 -37.82
N ASP A 150 24.92 -19.28 -37.79
CA ASP A 150 25.66 -18.85 -38.98
C ASP A 150 25.91 -20.05 -39.93
N PRO A 151 25.88 -19.85 -41.25
CA PRO A 151 26.10 -20.92 -42.22
C PRO A 151 27.55 -21.40 -42.27
N GLY A 152 27.74 -22.71 -42.49
CA GLY A 152 29.04 -23.33 -42.77
C GLY A 152 29.44 -23.25 -44.25
N CYS A 153 30.76 -23.32 -44.54
CA CYS A 153 31.27 -23.32 -45.92
C CYS A 153 31.36 -24.70 -46.57
N THR A 154 31.13 -25.77 -45.81
CA THR A 154 31.09 -27.14 -46.34
C THR A 154 29.75 -27.39 -47.02
N TYR A 155 28.64 -27.34 -46.28
CA TYR A 155 27.25 -27.22 -46.77
C TYR A 155 26.40 -26.69 -45.61
N GLY A 156 25.69 -25.58 -45.77
CA GLY A 156 24.80 -25.07 -44.72
C GLY A 156 24.06 -23.79 -45.11
N SER A 157 22.77 -23.75 -44.84
CA SER A 157 21.97 -22.52 -44.85
C SER A 157 22.04 -21.85 -43.48
N ALA A 158 22.01 -20.52 -43.43
CA ALA A 158 21.92 -19.80 -42.17
C ALA A 158 20.58 -20.09 -41.48
N GLY A 159 20.62 -20.28 -40.16
CA GLY A 159 19.43 -20.39 -39.33
C GLY A 159 18.67 -19.06 -39.28
N HIS A 160 17.34 -19.14 -39.23
CA HIS A 160 16.51 -17.96 -38.95
C HIS A 160 16.61 -17.60 -37.47
N GLY A 161 16.50 -16.30 -37.16
CA GLY A 161 16.33 -15.83 -35.79
C GLY A 161 14.92 -16.15 -35.32
N PHE A 162 14.78 -16.48 -34.04
CA PHE A 162 13.48 -16.71 -33.41
C PHE A 162 12.80 -15.39 -33.05
N ASP A 163 11.49 -15.42 -32.98
CA ASP A 163 10.69 -14.29 -32.54
C ASP A 163 10.86 -14.07 -31.03
N GLY A 164 10.86 -12.81 -30.61
CA GLY A 164 10.72 -12.46 -29.20
C GLY A 164 9.29 -12.71 -28.72
N SER A 165 9.12 -13.09 -27.46
CA SER A 165 7.78 -13.26 -26.89
C SER A 165 7.16 -11.90 -26.57
N ASN A 166 5.84 -11.83 -26.56
CA ASN A 166 5.14 -10.62 -26.10
C ASN A 166 5.38 -10.38 -24.61
N GLY A 167 5.30 -9.12 -24.19
CA GLY A 167 5.18 -8.76 -22.79
C GLY A 167 3.77 -9.07 -22.27
N SER A 168 3.62 -9.25 -20.96
CA SER A 168 2.30 -9.42 -20.37
C SER A 168 1.68 -8.07 -20.02
N ASP A 169 0.36 -8.05 -19.85
CA ASP A 169 -0.35 -6.89 -19.32
C ASP A 169 0.05 -6.61 -17.87
N GLY A 170 -0.07 -5.34 -17.48
CA GLY A 170 0.03 -4.91 -16.10
C GLY A 170 -1.19 -5.36 -15.29
N GLN A 171 -0.98 -5.64 -14.02
CA GLN A 171 -2.05 -6.07 -13.12
C GLN A 171 -2.94 -4.88 -12.72
N PRO A 172 -4.23 -5.12 -12.42
CA PRO A 172 -5.15 -4.07 -11.99
C PRO A 172 -4.70 -3.42 -10.67
N GLY A 173 -5.00 -2.13 -10.51
CA GLY A 173 -4.90 -1.44 -9.23
C GLY A 173 -5.97 -1.91 -8.25
N ALA A 174 -5.65 -1.89 -6.96
CA ALA A 174 -6.61 -2.27 -5.92
C ALA A 174 -7.61 -1.15 -5.61
N PRO A 175 -8.81 -1.47 -5.09
CA PRO A 175 -9.79 -0.45 -4.76
C PRO A 175 -9.35 0.44 -3.57
N GLY A 176 -9.87 1.66 -3.55
CA GLY A 176 -9.78 2.55 -2.39
C GLY A 176 -10.69 2.11 -1.25
N ALA A 177 -10.42 2.63 -0.05
CA ALA A 177 -11.18 2.24 1.15
C ALA A 177 -12.55 2.90 1.24
N LEU A 178 -13.44 2.28 2.01
CA LEU A 178 -14.63 2.91 2.57
C LEU A 178 -14.25 3.59 3.89
N VAL A 179 -14.46 4.90 3.98
CA VAL A 179 -14.14 5.70 5.16
C VAL A 179 -15.42 6.29 5.73
N ARG A 180 -15.80 5.88 6.93
CA ARG A 180 -16.86 6.49 7.73
C ARG A 180 -16.22 7.37 8.79
N LEU A 181 -16.61 8.64 8.78
CA LEU A 181 -16.06 9.67 9.64
C LEU A 181 -17.17 10.29 10.49
N GLU A 182 -17.11 10.12 11.80
CA GLU A 182 -17.96 10.80 12.76
C GLU A 182 -17.16 11.93 13.42
N VAL A 183 -17.54 13.18 13.17
CA VAL A 183 -16.84 14.37 13.66
C VAL A 183 -17.80 15.32 14.39
N PRO A 184 -17.30 16.20 15.26
CA PRO A 184 -18.13 17.19 15.93
C PRO A 184 -18.86 18.09 14.93
N ARG A 185 -20.04 18.58 15.32
CA ARG A 185 -20.88 19.43 14.47
C ARG A 185 -20.20 20.73 14.08
N GLU A 186 -19.40 21.27 14.99
CA GLU A 186 -18.68 22.53 14.89
C GLU A 186 -17.42 22.46 14.00
N PHE A 187 -16.91 21.26 13.70
CA PHE A 187 -15.70 21.13 12.88
C PHE A 187 -15.98 21.49 11.40
N PRO A 188 -15.32 22.46 10.78
CA PRO A 188 -15.70 22.89 9.42
C PRO A 188 -15.49 21.79 8.38
N ALA A 189 -16.45 21.62 7.45
CA ALA A 189 -16.43 20.55 6.45
C ALA A 189 -15.27 20.70 5.45
N GLU A 190 -14.93 21.93 5.13
CA GLU A 190 -13.87 22.33 4.21
C GLU A 190 -12.47 21.93 4.68
N LEU A 191 -12.30 21.70 5.99
CA LEU A 191 -11.05 21.25 6.61
C LEU A 191 -10.89 19.73 6.61
N ILE A 192 -11.93 18.98 6.22
CA ILE A 192 -11.89 17.52 6.08
C ILE A 192 -11.37 17.18 4.68
N LYS A 193 -10.21 16.54 4.60
CA LYS A 193 -9.62 16.05 3.34
C LYS A 193 -9.42 14.54 3.43
N VAL A 194 -10.21 13.80 2.67
CA VAL A 194 -10.16 12.34 2.63
C VAL A 194 -9.88 11.89 1.20
N ASN A 195 -8.82 11.11 1.01
CA ASN A 195 -8.45 10.54 -0.28
C ASN A 195 -8.70 9.03 -0.29
N VAL A 196 -9.66 8.59 -1.08
CA VAL A 196 -10.06 7.18 -1.26
C VAL A 196 -9.96 6.74 -2.72
N ALA A 197 -9.09 7.36 -3.51
CA ALA A 197 -8.88 6.94 -4.89
C ALA A 197 -8.43 5.47 -4.97
N GLY A 198 -8.85 4.77 -6.04
CA GLY A 198 -8.29 3.47 -6.36
C GLY A 198 -6.81 3.56 -6.70
N GLY A 199 -6.10 2.45 -6.54
CA GLY A 199 -4.71 2.34 -6.95
C GLY A 199 -4.57 2.46 -8.45
N ALA A 200 -3.46 3.01 -8.92
CA ALA A 200 -3.14 2.99 -10.34
C ALA A 200 -2.95 1.54 -10.83
N GLY A 201 -3.22 1.28 -12.11
CA GLY A 201 -2.88 0.01 -12.71
C GLY A 201 -1.36 -0.15 -12.87
N GLY A 202 -0.90 -1.39 -12.93
CA GLY A 202 0.50 -1.69 -13.17
C GLY A 202 0.93 -1.34 -14.60
N PRO A 203 2.20 -0.97 -14.82
CA PRO A 203 2.69 -0.72 -16.17
C PRO A 203 2.71 -2.01 -17.00
N ALA A 204 2.59 -1.85 -18.32
CA ALA A 204 2.71 -2.95 -19.27
C ALA A 204 4.11 -3.59 -19.24
N GLY A 205 4.17 -4.90 -19.49
CA GLY A 205 5.42 -5.59 -19.79
C GLY A 205 5.89 -5.27 -21.21
N VAL A 206 7.18 -5.03 -21.38
CA VAL A 206 7.79 -4.75 -22.68
C VAL A 206 7.97 -6.05 -23.46
N GLY A 207 7.70 -6.02 -24.77
CA GLY A 207 7.93 -7.16 -25.67
C GLY A 207 9.40 -7.50 -25.85
N GLY A 208 9.69 -8.79 -26.00
CA GLY A 208 11.04 -9.30 -26.25
C GLY A 208 11.55 -8.87 -27.63
N LYS A 209 12.85 -8.66 -27.75
CA LYS A 209 13.49 -8.30 -29.02
C LYS A 209 13.52 -9.49 -29.97
N ALA A 210 13.54 -9.18 -31.26
CA ALA A 210 13.77 -10.17 -32.31
C ALA A 210 15.16 -10.80 -32.20
N GLY A 211 15.23 -12.13 -32.35
CA GLY A 211 16.48 -12.83 -32.58
C GLY A 211 17.05 -12.45 -33.95
N LYS A 212 18.37 -12.31 -34.03
CA LYS A 212 19.06 -12.05 -35.31
C LYS A 212 19.16 -13.35 -36.09
N GLY A 213 18.93 -13.30 -37.39
CA GLY A 213 19.25 -14.41 -38.27
C GLY A 213 20.76 -14.62 -38.38
N GLY A 214 21.18 -15.83 -38.74
CA GLY A 214 22.58 -16.16 -38.96
C GLY A 214 23.22 -15.24 -39.99
N LYS A 215 24.44 -14.78 -39.74
CA LYS A 215 25.13 -13.83 -40.62
C LYS A 215 25.58 -14.53 -41.90
N SER A 216 25.37 -13.88 -43.04
CA SER A 216 25.88 -14.38 -44.33
C SER A 216 27.40 -14.57 -44.30
N LYS A 217 27.91 -15.61 -44.98
CA LYS A 217 29.34 -15.94 -45.00
C LYS A 217 29.85 -16.07 -46.43
N GLY A 218 30.96 -15.39 -46.74
CA GLY A 218 31.68 -15.61 -48.00
C GLY A 218 32.56 -16.86 -47.89
N CYS A 219 32.41 -17.78 -48.85
CA CYS A 219 33.21 -19.00 -48.99
C CYS A 219 34.03 -18.93 -50.29
N LEU A 220 35.00 -19.85 -50.45
CA LEU A 220 36.00 -19.77 -51.53
C LEU A 220 35.39 -19.71 -52.93
N VAL A 221 34.31 -20.45 -53.18
CA VAL A 221 33.68 -20.55 -54.51
C VAL A 221 32.21 -20.09 -54.53
N TYR A 222 31.66 -19.65 -53.39
CA TYR A 222 30.27 -19.20 -53.27
C TYR A 222 30.06 -18.36 -52.01
N ARG A 223 28.89 -17.74 -51.85
CA ARG A 223 28.47 -17.07 -50.62
C ARG A 223 27.23 -17.77 -50.08
N ALA A 224 27.21 -18.02 -48.77
CA ALA A 224 26.01 -18.46 -48.06
C ALA A 224 25.23 -17.23 -47.57
N ASP A 225 23.97 -17.16 -47.94
CA ASP A 225 23.08 -16.07 -47.54
C ASP A 225 22.79 -16.11 -46.03
N GLY A 226 22.48 -14.95 -45.48
CA GLY A 226 22.11 -14.80 -44.08
C GLY A 226 20.68 -15.25 -43.81
N GLY A 227 20.43 -15.66 -42.58
CA GLY A 227 19.11 -16.00 -42.09
C GLY A 227 18.27 -14.74 -41.89
N LYS A 228 16.95 -14.87 -41.98
CA LYS A 228 16.04 -13.78 -41.64
C LYS A 228 16.04 -13.59 -40.12
N ASN A 229 15.92 -12.34 -39.68
CA ASN A 229 15.65 -12.04 -38.27
C ASN A 229 14.24 -12.52 -37.91
N GLY A 230 14.05 -12.81 -36.62
CA GLY A 230 12.71 -12.95 -36.05
C GLY A 230 11.99 -11.60 -35.98
N LYS A 231 10.82 -11.62 -35.37
CA LYS A 231 10.00 -10.46 -35.04
C LYS A 231 10.14 -10.11 -33.57
N ALA A 232 10.01 -8.83 -33.26
CA ALA A 232 9.87 -8.41 -31.87
C ALA A 232 8.49 -8.79 -31.34
N GLY A 233 8.43 -9.14 -30.06
CA GLY A 233 7.16 -9.27 -29.35
C GLY A 233 6.48 -7.91 -29.21
N ALA A 234 5.16 -7.93 -29.08
CA ALA A 234 4.37 -6.76 -28.74
C ALA A 234 4.48 -6.45 -27.23
N ASP A 235 4.38 -5.17 -26.88
CA ASP A 235 4.17 -4.75 -25.49
C ASP A 235 2.78 -5.18 -25.01
N GLY A 236 2.67 -5.44 -23.71
CA GLY A 236 1.38 -5.62 -23.06
C GLY A 236 0.59 -4.32 -22.94
N GLN A 237 -0.55 -4.38 -22.28
CA GLN A 237 -1.37 -3.23 -21.93
C GLN A 237 -1.16 -2.81 -20.47
N PRO A 238 -1.26 -1.51 -20.13
CA PRO A 238 -1.32 -1.08 -18.74
C PRO A 238 -2.54 -1.68 -18.04
N GLY A 239 -2.37 -2.02 -16.76
CA GLY A 239 -3.47 -2.48 -15.93
C GLY A 239 -4.54 -1.38 -15.76
N PRO A 240 -5.81 -1.76 -15.54
CA PRO A 240 -6.84 -0.78 -15.23
C PRO A 240 -6.64 -0.19 -13.84
N VAL A 241 -7.11 1.06 -13.66
CA VAL A 241 -7.15 1.73 -12.36
C VAL A 241 -8.18 1.05 -11.47
N GLY A 242 -7.86 0.90 -10.17
CA GLY A 242 -8.78 0.34 -9.19
C GLY A 242 -10.01 1.24 -8.97
N ALA A 243 -11.11 0.65 -8.51
CA ALA A 243 -12.30 1.42 -8.17
C ALA A 243 -12.02 2.42 -7.04
N ALA A 244 -12.59 3.62 -7.14
CA ALA A 244 -12.57 4.56 -6.03
C ALA A 244 -13.41 4.02 -4.87
N GLY A 245 -12.94 4.27 -3.65
CA GLY A 245 -13.72 4.05 -2.44
C GLY A 245 -14.75 5.15 -2.21
N ALA A 246 -15.27 5.22 -0.99
CA ALA A 246 -16.31 6.18 -0.63
C ALA A 246 -16.04 6.80 0.73
N VAL A 247 -16.54 8.03 0.93
CA VAL A 247 -16.43 8.76 2.19
C VAL A 247 -17.83 9.10 2.67
N THR A 248 -18.15 8.69 3.89
CA THR A 248 -19.38 9.05 4.58
C THR A 248 -19.03 9.88 5.81
N VAL A 249 -19.52 11.12 5.87
CA VAL A 249 -19.29 12.01 7.01
C VAL A 249 -20.59 12.16 7.79
N GLN A 250 -20.53 11.88 9.09
CA GLN A 250 -21.62 12.05 10.04
C GLN A 250 -21.20 13.09 11.08
N ARG A 251 -22.15 13.96 11.44
CA ARG A 251 -21.99 14.97 12.47
C ARG A 251 -22.56 14.45 13.79
N LEU A 252 -21.79 14.60 14.87
CA LEU A 252 -22.21 14.27 16.23
C LEU A 252 -23.09 15.37 16.86
#